data_AF-A0A1A3SLL1-F1
#
_entry.id   AF-A0A1A3SLL1-F1
#
_cell.length_a   1.000
_cell.length_b   1.000
_cell.length_c   1.000
_cell.angle_alpha   90.00
_cell.angle_beta   90.00
_cell.angle_gamma   90.00
#
_symmetry.space_group_name_H-M   'P 1'
#
loop_
_entity.id
_entity.type
_entity.pdbx_description
1 polymer ?
#
loop_
_entity_poly.entity_id
_entity_poly.type
_entity_poly.pdbx_seq_one_letter_code
_entity_poly.pdbx_strand_id
1 'polypeptide(L)'
;MEPSPVSGKMGPVASINWVRAMFIGAILGGFLWAVIVRLVSLGHPAVPWQARMALIAGAVNGAALIVGWLRWRSATDERGRSLAAALWTVPFIGIAVLISLLVFQAAGELVGA
;
A
#
# COMPACT_ATOMS: atom_id res chain seq x y z
N MET A 1 -10.58 10.73 44.20
CA MET A 1 -11.34 10.85 42.94
C MET A 1 -10.41 10.41 41.83
N GLU A 2 -10.59 9.19 41.35
CA GLU A 2 -9.87 8.67 40.18
C GLU A 2 -10.38 9.37 38.92
N PRO A 3 -9.52 9.97 38.08
CA PRO A 3 -9.96 10.50 36.80
C PRO A 3 -10.39 9.35 35.89
N SER A 4 -11.67 9.35 35.54
CA SER A 4 -12.27 8.46 34.54
C SER A 4 -11.48 8.48 33.22
N PRO A 5 -11.22 7.33 32.58
CA PRO A 5 -10.55 7.29 31.30
C PRO A 5 -11.46 7.92 30.25
N VAL A 6 -11.04 9.08 29.74
CA VAL A 6 -11.68 9.77 28.60
C VAL A 6 -11.81 8.76 27.46
N SER A 7 -13.05 8.37 27.18
CA SER A 7 -13.46 7.54 26.06
C SER A 7 -12.74 8.00 24.78
N GLY A 8 -11.84 7.15 24.28
CA GLY A 8 -10.95 7.40 23.15
C GLY A 8 -11.67 7.48 21.79
N LYS A 9 -12.61 8.42 21.65
CA LYS A 9 -13.14 8.82 20.36
C LYS A 9 -12.18 9.87 19.79
N MET A 10 -11.50 9.51 18.70
CA MET A 10 -10.74 10.47 17.90
C MET A 10 -11.63 11.68 17.61
N GLY A 11 -11.20 12.88 18.02
CA GLY A 11 -11.94 14.11 17.72
C GLY A 11 -12.14 14.25 16.20
N PRO A 12 -13.21 14.93 15.75
CA PRO A 12 -13.57 15.03 14.33
C PRO A 12 -12.47 15.59 13.42
N VAL A 13 -11.51 16.34 13.97
CA VAL A 13 -10.33 16.83 13.24
C VAL A 13 -9.31 15.72 12.98
N ALA A 14 -9.10 14.83 13.95
CA ALA A 14 -8.18 13.70 13.82
C ALA A 14 -8.68 12.67 12.81
N SER A 15 -10.00 12.43 12.74
CA SER A 15 -10.60 11.52 11.75
C SER A 15 -10.44 12.04 10.31
N ILE A 16 -10.64 13.34 10.07
CA ILE A 16 -10.47 13.97 8.74
C ILE A 16 -9.01 13.86 8.27
N ASN A 17 -8.05 14.09 9.17
CA ASN A 17 -6.63 13.98 8.84
C ASN A 17 -6.24 12.55 8.48
N TRP A 18 -6.81 11.56 9.17
CA TRP A 18 -6.56 10.15 8.89
C TRP A 18 -7.12 9.71 7.54
N VAL A 19 -8.37 10.10 7.22
CA VAL A 19 -8.99 9.84 5.91
C VAL A 19 -8.16 10.48 4.79
N ARG A 20 -7.72 11.73 4.95
CA ARG A 20 -6.89 12.41 3.97
C ARG A 20 -5.55 11.68 3.76
N ALA A 21 -4.92 11.22 4.83
CA ALA A 21 -3.68 10.45 4.74
C ALA A 21 -3.86 9.13 3.98
N MET A 22 -4.97 8.42 4.22
CA MET A 22 -5.30 7.19 3.49
C MET A 22 -5.53 7.44 1.99
N PHE A 23 -6.24 8.53 1.64
CA PHE A 23 -6.41 8.92 0.23
C PHE A 23 -5.08 9.22 -0.45
N ILE A 24 -4.19 9.97 0.21
CA ILE A 24 -2.85 10.26 -0.31
C ILE A 24 -2.05 8.96 -0.46
N GLY A 25 -2.09 8.08 0.54
CA GLY A 25 -1.46 6.76 0.49
C GLY A 25 -1.97 5.90 -0.66
N ALA A 26 -3.27 5.91 -0.92
CA ALA A 26 -3.88 5.19 -2.04
C ALA A 26 -3.43 5.73 -3.41
N ILE A 27 -3.41 7.06 -3.59
CA ILE A 27 -2.95 7.69 -4.83
C ILE A 27 -1.47 7.38 -5.08
N LEU A 28 -0.62 7.57 -4.06
CA LEU A 28 0.81 7.29 -4.14
C LEU A 28 1.08 5.80 -4.40
N GLY A 29 0.36 4.92 -3.70
CA GLY A 29 0.45 3.49 -3.89
C GLY A 29 0.06 3.08 -5.31
N GLY A 30 -1.07 3.59 -5.81
CA GLY A 30 -1.52 3.33 -7.18
C GLY A 30 -0.50 3.77 -8.23
N PHE A 31 0.04 4.99 -8.09
CA PHE A 31 1.07 5.50 -9.00
C PHE A 31 2.35 4.66 -8.96
N LEU A 32 2.85 4.34 -7.76
CA LEU A 32 4.03 3.50 -7.58
C LEU A 32 3.86 2.13 -8.25
N TRP A 33 2.73 1.48 -8.03
CA TRP A 33 2.44 0.18 -8.61
C TRP A 33 2.25 0.21 -10.11
N ALA A 34 1.64 1.26 -10.66
CA ALA A 34 1.55 1.44 -12.11
C ALA A 34 2.94 1.55 -12.76
N VAL A 35 3.86 2.31 -12.13
CA VAL A 35 5.25 2.43 -12.60
C VAL A 35 5.98 1.08 -12.52
N ILE A 36 5.86 0.37 -11.41
CA ILE A 36 6.46 -0.97 -11.23
C ILE A 36 5.95 -1.93 -12.31
N VAL A 37 4.64 -1.98 -12.53
CA VAL A 37 4.02 -2.79 -13.58
C VAL A 37 4.62 -2.48 -14.93
N ARG A 38 4.68 -1.20 -15.29
CA ARG A 38 5.25 -0.76 -16.55
C ARG A 38 6.72 -1.17 -16.70
N LEU A 39 7.54 -0.98 -15.67
CA LEU A 39 8.97 -1.31 -15.71
C LEU A 39 9.21 -2.81 -15.86
N VAL A 40 8.44 -3.65 -15.16
CA VAL A 40 8.56 -5.11 -15.29
C VAL A 40 8.15 -5.59 -16.67
N SER A 41 7.12 -4.98 -17.27
CA SER A 41 6.70 -5.30 -18.64
C SER A 41 7.75 -4.94 -19.70
N LEU A 42 8.68 -4.04 -19.40
CA LEU A 42 9.76 -3.64 -20.30
C LEU A 42 11.02 -4.54 -20.17
N GLY A 43 11.12 -5.37 -19.13
CA GLY A 43 12.33 -6.11 -18.78
C GLY A 43 12.48 -7.47 -19.47
N HIS A 44 13.72 -7.80 -19.83
CA HIS A 44 14.29 -9.01 -20.48
C HIS A 44 13.50 -10.35 -20.45
N PRO A 45 13.58 -11.20 -21.49
CA PRO A 45 12.89 -12.50 -21.53
C PRO A 45 13.45 -13.59 -20.60
N ALA A 46 14.57 -13.35 -19.89
CA ALA A 46 15.29 -14.39 -19.14
C ALA A 46 14.60 -14.89 -17.85
N VAL A 47 13.62 -14.16 -17.31
CA VAL A 47 12.90 -14.56 -16.09
C VAL A 47 11.39 -14.38 -16.32
N PRO A 48 10.55 -15.36 -15.96
CA PRO A 48 9.11 -15.25 -16.09
C PRO A 48 8.58 -13.96 -15.43
N TRP A 49 7.68 -13.26 -16.12
CA TRP A 49 7.14 -11.98 -15.66
C TRP A 49 6.50 -12.08 -14.26
N GLN A 50 5.86 -13.22 -13.97
CA GLN A 50 5.26 -13.56 -12.67
C GLN A 50 6.30 -13.58 -11.55
N ALA A 51 7.44 -14.24 -11.78
CA ALA A 51 8.51 -14.35 -10.78
C ALA A 51 9.16 -12.99 -10.49
N ARG A 52 9.34 -12.16 -11.53
CA ARG A 52 9.80 -10.78 -11.34
C ARG A 52 8.81 -9.93 -10.58
N MET A 53 7.52 -10.07 -10.91
CA MET A 53 6.47 -9.37 -10.18
C MET A 53 6.44 -9.77 -8.72
N ALA A 54 6.47 -11.07 -8.42
CA ALA A 54 6.46 -11.55 -7.04
C ALA A 54 7.67 -11.02 -6.25
N LEU A 55 8.87 -11.02 -6.84
CA LEU A 55 10.08 -10.51 -6.20
C LEU A 55 10.01 -9.00 -5.93
N ILE A 56 9.64 -8.21 -6.93
CA ILE A 56 9.55 -6.75 -6.78
C ILE A 56 8.40 -6.38 -5.83
N ALA A 57 7.27 -7.07 -5.96
CA ALA A 57 6.14 -6.93 -5.05
C ALA A 57 6.54 -7.20 -3.61
N GLY A 58 7.22 -8.33 -3.36
CA GLY A 58 7.72 -8.69 -2.04
C GLY A 58 8.68 -7.64 -1.48
N ALA A 59 9.64 -7.19 -2.30
CA ALA A 59 10.62 -6.18 -1.90
C ALA A 59 9.96 -4.82 -1.57
N VAL A 60 9.08 -4.32 -2.45
CA VAL A 60 8.40 -3.03 -2.26
C VAL A 60 7.43 -3.07 -1.09
N ASN A 61 6.64 -4.14 -0.96
CA ASN A 61 5.75 -4.31 0.19
C ASN A 61 6.52 -4.43 1.50
N GLY A 62 7.58 -5.24 1.53
CA GLY A 62 8.46 -5.38 2.69
C GLY A 62 9.07 -4.05 3.09
N ALA A 63 9.65 -3.31 2.14
CA ALA A 63 10.23 -2.00 2.40
C ALA A 63 9.18 -0.99 2.90
N ALA A 64 8.00 -0.91 2.28
CA ALA A 64 6.94 -0.01 2.69
C ALA A 64 6.43 -0.32 4.12
N LEU A 65 6.29 -1.61 4.47
CA LEU A 65 5.90 -2.04 5.81
C LEU A 65 6.98 -1.73 6.86
N ILE A 66 8.25 -2.03 6.55
CA ILE A 66 9.38 -1.75 7.45
C ILE A 66 9.51 -0.24 7.68
N VAL A 67 9.51 0.57 6.61
CA VAL A 67 9.60 2.04 6.72
C VAL A 67 8.38 2.60 7.46
N GLY A 68 7.17 2.13 7.14
CA GLY A 68 5.95 2.52 7.84
C GLY A 68 6.01 2.19 9.33
N TRP A 69 6.49 0.99 9.69
CA TRP A 69 6.62 0.55 11.08
C TRP A 69 7.67 1.35 11.86
N LEU A 70 8.86 1.55 11.28
CA LEU A 70 9.92 2.38 11.88
C LEU A 70 9.40 3.80 12.13
N ARG A 71 8.72 4.37 11.14
CA ARG A 71 8.17 5.72 11.22
C ARG A 71 7.02 5.82 12.22
N TRP A 72 6.20 4.77 12.35
CA TRP A 72 5.17 4.70 13.39
C TRP A 72 5.78 4.69 14.80
N ARG A 73 6.86 3.91 15.00
CA ARG A 73 7.57 3.87 16.29
C ARG A 73 8.27 5.18 16.65
N SER A 74 8.82 5.87 15.65
CA SER A 74 9.53 7.14 15.86
C SER A 74 8.63 8.37 15.87
N ALA A 75 7.33 8.22 15.58
CA ALA A 75 6.41 9.35 15.53
C ALA A 75 6.00 9.82 16.94
N THR A 76 6.55 10.96 17.36
CA THR A 76 6.09 11.73 18.52
C THR A 76 4.85 12.57 18.19
N ASP A 77 4.68 12.93 16.91
CA ASP A 77 3.61 13.82 16.43
C ASP A 77 2.53 13.09 15.62
N GLU A 78 1.30 13.59 15.72
CA GLU A 78 0.11 13.05 15.03
C GLU A 78 0.25 13.02 13.49
N ARG A 79 1.02 13.96 12.95
CA ARG A 79 1.33 14.05 11.51
C ARG A 79 2.22 12.89 11.05
N GLY A 80 3.17 12.47 11.89
CA GLY A 80 4.05 11.33 11.64
C GLY A 80 3.29 10.00 11.66
N ARG A 81 2.37 9.84 12.61
CA ARG A 81 1.46 8.68 12.68
C ARG A 81 0.53 8.57 11.47
N SER A 82 -0.01 9.70 11.02
CA SER A 82 -0.86 9.76 9.83
C SER A 82 -0.10 9.35 8.56
N LEU A 83 1.16 9.80 8.40
CA LEU A 83 1.99 9.40 7.26
C LEU A 83 2.38 7.92 7.31
N ALA A 84 2.67 7.39 8.51
CA ALA A 84 2.93 5.97 8.68
C ALA A 84 1.71 5.11 8.32
N ALA A 85 0.50 5.55 8.68
CA ALA A 85 -0.75 4.91 8.25
C ALA A 85 -0.94 4.94 6.72
N ALA A 86 -0.56 6.05 6.07
CA ALA A 86 -0.57 6.16 4.61
C ALA A 86 0.43 5.20 3.93
N LEU A 87 1.59 4.96 4.55
CA LEU A 87 2.57 3.99 4.04
C LEU A 87 2.09 2.54 4.19
N TRP A 88 1.32 2.25 5.24
CA TRP A 88 0.70 0.94 5.41
C TRP A 88 -0.41 0.66 4.40
N THR A 89 -0.99 1.67 3.76
CA THR A 89 -2.00 1.46 2.72
C THR A 89 -1.38 1.02 1.38
N VAL A 90 -0.15 1.43 1.09
CA VAL A 90 0.54 1.15 -0.18
C VAL A 90 0.63 -0.35 -0.50
N PRO A 91 0.96 -1.25 0.44
CA PRO A 91 0.99 -2.68 0.17
C PRO A 91 -0.36 -3.29 -0.24
N PHE A 92 -1.44 -2.84 0.39
CA PHE A 92 -2.78 -3.34 0.07
C PHE A 92 -3.23 -2.95 -1.33
N ILE A 93 -2.89 -1.72 -1.77
CA ILE A 93 -3.12 -1.29 -3.15
C ILE A 93 -2.34 -2.18 -4.12
N GLY A 94 -1.10 -2.51 -3.79
CA GLY A 94 -0.28 -3.42 -4.58
C GLY A 94 -0.89 -4.80 -4.77
N ILE A 95 -1.34 -5.39 -3.67
CA ILE A 95 -2.01 -6.69 -3.69
C ILE A 95 -3.29 -6.61 -4.52
N ALA A 96 -4.10 -5.56 -4.35
CA ALA A 96 -5.33 -5.38 -5.14
C ALA A 96 -5.04 -5.26 -6.65
N VAL A 97 -3.99 -4.54 -7.04
CA VAL A 97 -3.55 -4.45 -8.45
C VAL A 97 -3.12 -5.81 -8.97
N LEU A 98 -2.30 -6.56 -8.22
CA LEU A 98 -1.85 -7.89 -8.63
C LEU A 98 -3.00 -8.89 -8.79
N ILE A 99 -3.95 -8.91 -7.84
CA ILE A 99 -5.16 -9.74 -7.94
C ILE A 99 -5.95 -9.37 -9.20
N SER A 100 -6.15 -8.07 -9.44
CA SER A 100 -6.89 -7.60 -10.62
C SER A 100 -6.23 -8.07 -11.91
N LEU A 101 -4.90 -7.96 -12.03
CA LEU A 101 -4.15 -8.42 -13.20
C LEU A 101 -4.27 -9.93 -13.41
N LEU A 102 -4.22 -10.73 -12.34
CA LEU A 102 -4.40 -12.18 -12.41
C LEU A 102 -5.81 -12.54 -12.89
N VAL A 103 -6.84 -11.88 -12.35
CA VAL A 103 -8.23 -12.08 -12.77
C VAL A 103 -8.43 -11.71 -14.24
N PHE A 104 -7.88 -10.58 -14.70
CA PHE A 104 -7.98 -10.18 -16.10
C PHE A 104 -7.25 -11.13 -17.05
N GLN A 105 -6.08 -11.66 -16.68
CA GLN A 105 -5.41 -12.68 -17.49
C GLN A 105 -6.23 -13.96 -17.57
N ALA A 106 -6.71 -14.47 -16.43
CA ALA A 106 -7.54 -15.67 -16.41
C ALA A 106 -8.83 -15.50 -17.23
N ALA A 107 -9.47 -14.32 -17.16
CA ALA A 107 -10.63 -14.01 -17.98
C ALA A 107 -10.31 -13.93 -19.48
N GLY A 108 -9.15 -13.38 -19.85
CA GLY A 108 -8.70 -13.33 -21.23
C GLY A 108 -8.45 -14.71 -21.83
N GLU A 109 -7.89 -15.65 -21.05
CA GLU A 109 -7.72 -17.05 -21.47
C GLU A 109 -9.06 -17.77 -21.68
N LEU A 110 -10.07 -17.48 -20.85
CA LEU A 110 -11.41 -18.05 -20.97
C LEU A 110 -12.22 -17.52 -22.16
N VAL A 111 -11.95 -16.29 -22.61
CA VAL A 111 -12.62 -15.66 -23.76
C VAL A 111 -11.90 -15.94 -25.08
N GLY A 112 -10.60 -16.24 -25.02
CA GLY A 112 -9.77 -16.57 -26.18
C GLY A 112 -9.69 -18.06 -26.54
N ALA A 113 -10.28 -18.94 -25.73
CA ALA A 113 -10.43 -20.38 -25.97
C ALA A 113 -11.83 -20.71 -26.48
#